data_AF-A0A914CSS8-F1
#
_entry.id   AF-A0A914CSS8-F1
#
_cell.length_a   1.000
_cell.length_b   1.000
_cell.length_c   1.000
_cell.angle_alpha   90.00
_cell.angle_beta   90.00
_cell.angle_gamma   90.00
#
_symmetry.space_group_name_H-M   'P 1'
#
loop_
_entity.id
_entity.type
_entity.pdbx_description
1 polymer ?
#
loop_
_entity_poly.entity_id
_entity_poly.type
_entity_poly.pdbx_seq_one_letter_code
_entity_poly.pdbx_strand_id
1 'polypeptide(L)' 'MSCTICTNAVVYIQANPFETYTQVSNYMKNDCKSYGSYSQQCINILNNSLLKIYDEAHHPWLTANDICNDDLNLCNNNK' A
#
# COMPACT_ATOMS: atom_id res chain seq x y z
N MET A 1 1.00 -7.02 9.12
CA MET A 1 0.83 -5.57 9.26
C MET A 1 1.29 -4.83 8.00
N SER A 2 2.48 -5.10 7.48
CA SER A 2 2.90 -4.65 6.14
C SER A 2 1.91 -5.07 5.03
N CYS A 3 1.35 -6.28 5.16
CA CYS A 3 0.27 -6.76 4.31
C CYS A 3 -0.94 -5.80 4.30
N THR A 4 -1.47 -5.48 5.48
CA THR A 4 -2.63 -4.60 5.64
C THR A 4 -2.39 -3.22 5.03
N ILE A 5 -1.21 -2.65 5.25
CA ILE A 5 -0.82 -1.35 4.67
C ILE A 5 -0.81 -1.42 3.14
N CYS A 6 -0.25 -2.49 2.58
CA CYS A 6 -0.20 -2.69 1.14
C CYS A 6 -1.60 -2.92 0.55
N THR A 7 -2.40 -3.80 1.15
CA THR A 7 -3.77 -4.08 0.70
C THR A 7 -4.64 -2.82 0.74
N ASN A 8 -4.56 -2.03 1.81
CA ASN A 8 -5.29 -0.77 1.92
C ASN A 8 -4.86 0.22 0.83
N ALA A 9 -3.56 0.32 0.54
CA ALA A 9 -3.07 1.17 -0.55
C ALA A 9 -3.61 0.72 -1.91
N VAL A 10 -3.54 -0.58 -2.23
CA VAL A 10 -4.06 -1.11 -3.51
C VAL A 10 -5.56 -0.83 -3.65
N VAL A 11 -6.35 -1.15 -2.62
CA VAL A 11 -7.80 -0.91 -2.63
C VAL A 11 -8.13 0.57 -2.83
N TYR A 12 -7.40 1.45 -2.15
CA TYR A 12 -7.60 2.89 -2.28
C TYR A 12 -7.29 3.38 -3.71
N ILE A 13 -6.16 2.95 -4.29
CA ILE A 13 -5.76 3.34 -5.65
C ILE A 13 -6.75 2.80 -6.68
N GLN A 14 -7.18 1.55 -6.57
CA GLN A 14 -8.14 0.93 -7.49
C GLN A 14 -9.53 1.58 -7.41
N ALA A 15 -9.94 2.03 -6.23
CA ALA A 15 -11.18 2.79 -6.05
C ALA A 15 -11.09 4.24 -6.57
N ASN A 16 -9.87 4.78 -6.65
CA ASN A 16 -9.61 6.18 -7.03
C ASN A 16 -8.53 6.27 -8.14
N PRO A 17 -8.77 5.72 -9.34
CA PRO A 17 -7.75 5.56 -10.39
C PRO A 17 -7.24 6.88 -11.00
N PHE A 18 -7.84 8.01 -10.64
CA PHE A 18 -7.43 9.34 -11.09
C PHE A 18 -6.62 10.11 -10.04
N GLU A 19 -6.43 9.56 -8.84
CA GLU A 19 -5.60 10.21 -7.84
C GLU A 19 -4.12 10.11 -8.18
N THR A 20 -3.42 11.23 -8.01
CA THR A 20 -1.98 11.29 -8.18
C THR A 20 -1.27 10.55 -7.04
N TYR A 21 -0.06 10.07 -7.31
CA TYR A 21 0.82 9.48 -6.29
C TYR A 21 0.94 10.34 -5.02
N THR A 22 1.02 11.67 -5.17
CA THR A 22 1.11 12.59 -4.03
C THR A 22 -0.16 12.56 -3.17
N GLN A 23 -1.34 12.50 -3.78
CA GLN A 23 -2.62 12.42 -3.05
C GLN A 23 -2.73 11.08 -2.31
N VAL A 24 -2.44 9.98 -2.99
CA VAL A 24 -2.38 8.63 -2.40
C VAL A 24 -1.39 8.57 -1.25
N SER A 25 -0.18 9.12 -1.43
CA SER A 25 0.86 9.15 -0.39
C SER A 25 0.43 9.93 0.84
N ASN A 26 -0.24 11.08 0.65
CA ASN A 26 -0.74 11.88 1.76
C ASN A 26 -1.89 11.17 2.50
N TYR A 27 -2.81 10.54 1.76
CA TYR A 27 -3.88 9.75 2.33
C TYR A 27 -3.33 8.60 3.18
N MET A 28 -2.44 7.77 2.62
CA MET A 28 -1.87 6.62 3.31
C MET A 28 -1.00 7.03 4.52
N LYS A 29 -0.25 8.13 4.43
CA LYS A 29 0.51 8.67 5.58
C LYS A 29 -0.40 9.18 6.69
N ASN A 30 -1.56 9.74 6.34
CA ASN A 30 -2.56 10.11 7.34
C ASN A 30 -3.24 8.88 7.96
N ASP A 31 -3.54 7.85 7.17
CA ASP A 31 -4.02 6.55 7.68
C ASP A 31 -3.00 5.96 8.68
N CYS A 32 -1.71 6.02 8.37
CA CYS A 32 -0.65 5.54 9.27
C CYS A 32 -0.68 6.18 10.66
N LYS A 33 -1.15 7.42 10.81
CA LYS A 33 -1.24 8.10 12.11
C LYS A 33 -2.25 7.43 13.05
N SER A 34 -3.25 6.73 12.50
CA SER A 34 -4.25 6.01 13.28
C SER A 34 -3.68 4.79 14.02
N TYR A 35 -2.53 4.26 13.58
CA TYR A 35 -1.88 3.09 14.20
C TYR A 35 -1.09 3.41 15.48
N GLY A 36 -1.14 4.65 16.00
CA GLY A 36 -0.50 5.02 17.26
C GLY A 36 1.01 4.81 17.25
N SER A 37 1.52 3.95 18.15
CA SER A 37 2.95 3.63 18.26
C SER A 37 3.56 3.00 16.99
N TYR A 38 2.73 2.41 16.13
CA TYR A 38 3.17 1.80 14.86
C TYR A 38 3.19 2.78 13.67
N SER A 39 2.75 4.02 13.88
CA SER A 39 2.68 5.04 12.82
C SER A 39 4.00 5.22 12.08
N GLN A 40 5.12 5.27 12.80
CA GLN A 40 6.45 5.43 12.18
C GLN A 40 6.84 4.23 11.31
N GLN A 41 6.56 3.01 11.78
CA GLN A 41 6.84 1.79 11.00
C GLN A 41 5.96 1.73 9.74
N CYS A 42 4.69 2.14 9.86
CA CYS A 42 3.77 2.25 8.72
C CYS A 42 4.28 3.24 7.67
N ILE A 43 4.70 4.44 8.09
CA ILE A 43 5.28 5.45 7.20
C ILE A 43 6.54 4.92 6.51
N ASN A 44 7.40 4.19 7.23
CA ASN A 44 8.61 3.59 6.64
C ASN A 44 8.27 2.56 5.56
N ILE A 45 7.26 1.71 5.78
CA ILE A 45 6.79 0.73 4.78
C ILE A 45 6.26 1.45 3.53
N LEU A 46 5.45 2.51 3.71
CA LEU A 46 4.95 3.32 2.61
C LEU A 46 6.08 3.98 1.82
N ASN A 47 7.05 4.59 2.50
CA ASN A 47 8.17 5.26 1.82
C ASN A 47 8.99 4.29 0.95
N ASN A 48 9.09 3.02 1.35
CA ASN A 48 9.85 2.01 0.62
C ASN A 48 9.03 1.35 -0.51
N SER A 49 7.71 1.21 -0.34
CA SER A 49 6.92 0.31 -1.19
C SER A 49 5.79 1.01 -1.96
N LEU A 50 5.34 2.18 -1.51
CA LEU A 50 4.12 2.81 -2.04
C LEU A 50 4.24 3.17 -3.52
N LEU A 51 5.41 3.57 -4.00
CA LEU A 51 5.59 3.88 -5.43
C LEU A 51 5.33 2.65 -6.30
N LYS A 52 5.92 1.49 -5.95
CA LYS A 52 5.67 0.25 -6.68
C LYS A 52 4.22 -0.23 -6.51
N ILE A 53 3.63 -0.09 -5.33
CA ILE A 53 2.20 -0.38 -5.11
C ILE A 53 1.33 0.50 -6.02
N TYR A 54 1.65 1.78 -6.12
CA TYR A 54 0.94 2.75 -6.95
C TYR A 54 1.00 2.36 -8.42
N ASP A 55 2.18 2.07 -8.94
CA ASP A 55 2.35 1.69 -10.34
C ASP A 55 1.58 0.39 -10.67
N GLU A 56 1.71 -0.64 -9.85
CA GLU A 56 1.04 -1.94 -10.08
C GLU A 56 -0.48 -1.87 -9.87
N ALA A 57 -0.98 -1.06 -8.93
CA ALA A 57 -2.41 -0.97 -8.66
C ALA A 57 -3.23 -0.32 -9.80
N HIS A 58 -2.58 0.35 -10.76
CA HIS A 58 -3.23 0.83 -11.98
C HIS A 58 -3.45 -0.28 -13.02
N HIS A 59 -2.90 -1.47 -12.81
CA HIS A 59 -3.17 -2.64 -13.64
C HIS A 59 -4.46 -3.34 -13.16
N PRO A 60 -5.60 -3.20 -13.88
CA PRO A 60 -6.90 -3.69 -13.40
C PRO A 60 -7.01 -5.23 -13.30
N TRP A 61 -6.03 -5.96 -13.86
CA TRP A 61 -5.97 -7.42 -13.75
C TRP A 61 -5.20 -7.90 -12.51
N LEU A 62 -4.51 -7.01 -11.79
CA LEU A 62 -3.79 -7.36 -10.57
C LEU A 62 -4.67 -7.16 -9.34
N THR A 63 -4.71 -8.16 -8.48
CA THR A 63 -5.37 -8.05 -7.18
C THR A 63 -4.40 -7.50 -6.14
N ALA A 64 -4.93 -6.99 -5.03
CA ALA A 64 -4.12 -6.62 -3.88
C ALA A 64 -3.26 -7.79 -3.36
N ASN A 65 -3.71 -9.03 -3.53
CA ASN A 65 -2.93 -10.18 -3.12
C ASN A 65 -1.72 -10.40 -4.04
N ASP A 66 -1.90 -10.28 -5.36
CA ASP A 66 -0.82 -10.42 -6.34
C ASP A 66 0.28 -9.36 -6.11
N ILE A 67 -0.12 -8.10 -5.94
CA ILE A 67 0.81 -6.99 -5.73
C ILE A 67 1.54 -7.11 -4.37
N CYS A 68 0.81 -7.43 -3.31
CA CYS A 68 1.35 -7.37 -1.95
C CYS A 68 2.09 -8.65 -1.51
N ASN A 69 1.74 -9.82 -2.05
CA ASN A 69 2.48 -11.06 -1.80
C ASN A 69 3.62 -11.24 -2.81
N ASP A 70 3.30 -11.30 -4.10
CA ASP A 70 4.26 -11.82 -5.08
C ASP A 70 5.29 -10.77 -5.49
N ASP A 71 4.86 -9.51 -5.62
CA ASP A 71 5.74 -8.44 -6.11
C ASP A 71 6.55 -7.73 -5.04
N LEU A 72 6.02 -7.67 -3.82
CA LEU A 72 6.58 -6.86 -2.74
C LEU A 72 6.93 -7.66 -1.49
N ASN A 73 6.50 -8.92 -1.42
CA ASN A 73 6.73 -9.81 -0.28
C ASN A 73 6.29 -9.19 1.08
N LEU A 74 5.30 -8.28 1.04
CA LEU A 74 4.78 -7.55 2.21
C LEU A 74 3.70 -8.35 2.94
N CYS A 75 3.01 -9.22 2.21
CA CYS A 75 2.00 -10.12 2.73
C CYS A 75 2.52 -11.49 3.11
N ASN A 76 3.86 -11.70 3.02
CA ASN A 76 4.52 -13.00 3.11
C ASN A 76 3.89 -13.89 4.20
N ASN A 77 3.00 -14.77 3.75
CA ASN A 77 2.52 -15.87 4.56
C ASN A 77 3.71 -16.81 4.62
N ASN A 78 4.50 -16.72 5.70
CA ASN A 78 5.49 -17.75 6.03
C ASN A 78 4.80 -19.12 5.88
N LYS A 79 5.16 -19.86 4.84
CA LYS A 79 5.14 -21.32 4.87
C LYS A 79 6.44 -21.79 5.49
#